data_AF-A0A519TEI6-F1
#
_entry.id   AF-A0A519TEI6-F1
#
_cell.length_a   1.000
_cell.length_b   1.000
_cell.length_c   1.000
_cell.angle_alpha   90.00
_cell.angle_beta   90.00
_cell.angle_gamma   90.00
#
_symmetry.space_group_name_H-M   'P 1'
#
loop_
_entity.id
_entity.type
_entity.pdbx_description
1 polymer ?
#
loop_
_entity_poly.entity_id
_entity_poly.type
_entity_poly.pdbx_seq_one_letter_code
_entity_poly.pdbx_strand_id
1 'polypeptide(L)'
;NNDRNADGNFDYFPGITIDPELGKIIFPSVQPFGSYLRAQFDTTNTNPTIAAAEQLLARKYGYQALYNQTQSDAQQQQTKDKFYLRGRFQGAGGTDEISLPGIGVAQGSVKVYSGSTLLTEGVDYQVFYDQAKVKILNTAYLSAANELRVAFEKNALVQVQPRKLLGARFDYAVNKDALFGFTAMHIIENQAPGINRVNIGDEPANNTMLGADLSFRRDSRVLTKLVDMLPIVSTKEISTVAFTGEVAKLIAGQAQLGRGENGVSYVDDFENARTPYTLSGLASIPAWRLAATPAPILGNTTGLASNFKRGKLAWYTIDQSYYTGGNGTNGIRADVLSNHYTRGIPRNEVFPYKDLGATGNGYEYTFDLAYYPGERGPYNFSPNNISPDGRHFTDAASPFANQGRFAGVSRAITFDTDFDNANVEYLEFWLMDPFIKSTQGHSQLDDSQNPAIDASTNPGGQLILNLGNVSEDVLKDNNQHEFENGLPVPGQDTTGLSRPTIWGRVTNEQFLTDAFNATAGARASQDVGLDGFSGADEQAFAAARIPGPFSTFPDPSGDDFRHHLDPAYSTNNTQLLGRYKDYDNYEGNSPENS
;
A
#
# COMPACT_ATOMS: atom_id res chain seq x y z
N ASN A 1 26.44 -38.42 7.01
CA ASN A 1 26.16 -39.83 6.66
C ASN A 1 24.71 -40.25 6.94
N ASN A 2 23.79 -39.33 7.25
CA ASN A 2 22.36 -39.62 7.41
C ASN A 2 22.11 -40.83 8.33
N ASP A 3 22.92 -40.95 9.37
CA ASP A 3 22.81 -42.04 10.33
C ASP A 3 21.63 -41.75 11.26
N ARG A 4 20.95 -42.79 11.76
CA ARG A 4 19.72 -42.61 12.57
C ARG A 4 19.98 -41.98 13.94
N ASN A 5 21.23 -41.91 14.36
CA ASN A 5 21.61 -41.38 15.66
C ASN A 5 21.68 -39.86 15.62
N ALA A 6 21.16 -39.20 16.66
CA ALA A 6 21.23 -37.75 16.79
C ALA A 6 22.69 -37.29 16.88
N ASP A 7 23.13 -36.49 15.91
CA ASP A 7 24.49 -35.93 15.82
C ASP A 7 24.54 -34.42 16.04
N GLY A 8 23.38 -33.78 16.28
CA GLY A 8 23.25 -32.35 16.50
C GLY A 8 23.31 -31.49 15.25
N ASN A 9 23.38 -32.09 14.05
CA ASN A 9 23.34 -31.38 12.79
C ASN A 9 21.93 -31.32 12.20
N PHE A 10 21.71 -30.37 11.30
CA PHE A 10 20.49 -30.34 10.51
C PHE A 10 20.53 -31.42 9.44
N ASP A 11 19.53 -32.30 9.45
CA ASP A 11 19.36 -33.33 8.44
C ASP A 11 18.91 -32.72 7.11
N TYR A 12 19.76 -32.80 6.08
CA TYR A 12 19.46 -32.29 4.73
C TYR A 12 18.81 -33.38 3.88
N PHE A 13 17.48 -33.43 3.87
CA PHE A 13 16.68 -34.33 3.03
C PHE A 13 15.77 -33.50 2.10
N PRO A 14 16.15 -33.35 0.82
CA PRO A 14 15.32 -32.67 -0.17
C PRO A 14 13.89 -33.22 -0.20
N GLY A 15 12.90 -32.33 -0.14
CA GLY A 15 11.48 -32.64 -0.12
C GLY A 15 10.91 -33.12 1.23
N ILE A 16 11.76 -33.34 2.25
CA ILE A 16 11.32 -33.76 3.60
C ILE A 16 11.65 -32.68 4.63
N THR A 17 12.92 -32.29 4.73
CA THR A 17 13.39 -31.29 5.70
C THR A 17 13.78 -29.97 5.04
N ILE A 18 13.98 -29.96 3.72
CA ILE A 18 14.30 -28.76 2.96
C ILE A 18 13.72 -28.82 1.55
N ASP A 19 13.22 -27.68 1.08
CA ASP A 19 12.99 -27.38 -0.32
C ASP A 19 14.21 -26.56 -0.82
N PRO A 20 15.12 -27.17 -1.62
CA PRO A 20 16.34 -26.50 -2.05
C PRO A 20 16.10 -25.42 -3.11
N GLU A 21 15.00 -25.49 -3.86
CA GLU A 21 14.69 -24.51 -4.91
C GLU A 21 14.19 -23.20 -4.29
N LEU A 22 13.33 -23.31 -3.28
CA LEU A 22 12.76 -22.16 -2.58
C LEU A 22 13.52 -21.77 -1.31
N GLY A 23 14.53 -22.55 -0.90
CA GLY A 23 15.27 -22.35 0.35
C GLY A 23 14.42 -22.51 1.61
N LYS A 24 13.31 -23.26 1.54
CA LYS A 24 12.38 -23.42 2.67
C LYS A 24 12.82 -24.57 3.55
N ILE A 25 12.90 -24.33 4.85
CA ILE A 25 13.14 -25.38 5.84
C ILE A 25 11.80 -25.95 6.28
N ILE A 26 11.68 -27.27 6.23
CA ILE A 26 10.46 -28.02 6.49
C ILE A 26 10.68 -28.82 7.77
N PHE A 27 9.80 -28.62 8.75
CA PHE A 27 9.78 -29.48 9.92
C PHE A 27 8.93 -30.71 9.60
N PRO A 28 9.40 -31.94 9.88
CA PRO A 28 8.63 -33.17 9.65
C PRO A 28 7.54 -33.38 10.73
N SER A 29 6.86 -32.31 11.14
CA SER A 29 5.78 -32.27 12.12
C SER A 29 4.83 -31.13 11.76
N VAL A 30 3.53 -31.34 11.96
CA VAL A 30 2.51 -30.32 11.67
C VAL A 30 2.59 -29.14 12.64
N GLN A 31 2.94 -29.41 13.91
CA GLN A 31 3.01 -28.39 14.95
C GLN A 31 4.29 -28.54 15.80
N PRO A 32 5.49 -28.35 15.21
CA PRO A 32 6.76 -28.57 15.89
C PRO A 32 6.90 -27.78 17.19
N PHE A 33 6.46 -26.52 17.23
CA PHE A 33 6.54 -25.67 18.43
C PHE A 33 5.28 -25.71 19.31
N GLY A 34 4.23 -26.40 18.85
CA GLY A 34 2.93 -26.48 19.51
C GLY A 34 2.78 -27.81 20.24
N SER A 35 1.84 -28.62 19.76
CA SER A 35 1.52 -29.93 20.36
C SER A 35 2.71 -30.90 20.37
N TYR A 36 3.57 -30.91 19.35
CA TYR A 36 4.74 -31.79 19.31
C TYR A 36 5.73 -31.48 20.43
N LEU A 37 6.19 -30.23 20.54
CA LEU A 37 7.09 -29.80 21.61
C LEU A 37 6.48 -30.02 22.99
N ARG A 38 5.18 -29.74 23.14
CA ARG A 38 4.46 -29.95 24.39
C ARG A 38 4.47 -31.43 24.82
N ALA A 39 4.37 -32.35 23.87
CA ALA A 39 4.40 -33.79 24.14
C ALA A 39 5.79 -34.34 24.49
N GLN A 40 6.86 -33.57 24.26
CA GLN A 40 8.23 -33.98 24.63
C GLN A 40 8.54 -33.78 26.13
N PHE A 41 7.70 -33.06 26.88
CA PHE A 41 7.85 -32.89 28.33
C PHE A 41 7.27 -34.11 29.07
N ASP A 42 8.05 -34.75 29.93
CA ASP A 42 7.68 -36.02 30.57
C ASP A 42 6.85 -35.82 31.85
N THR A 43 5.53 -35.97 31.71
CA THR A 43 4.60 -35.95 32.84
C THR A 43 4.23 -37.34 33.35
N THR A 44 4.83 -38.40 32.80
CA THR A 44 4.46 -39.80 33.04
C THR A 44 5.56 -40.54 33.78
N ASN A 45 5.23 -41.31 34.81
CA ASN A 45 6.21 -42.06 35.64
C ASN A 45 7.23 -41.21 36.43
N THR A 46 7.02 -39.89 36.55
CA THR A 46 7.82 -38.99 37.39
C THR A 46 7.12 -38.69 38.71
N ASN A 47 7.89 -38.36 39.77
CA ASN A 47 7.32 -37.95 41.06
C ASN A 47 6.47 -36.67 40.87
N PRO A 48 5.36 -36.49 41.61
CA PRO A 48 4.50 -35.31 41.53
C PRO A 48 5.21 -33.94 41.44
N THR A 49 6.32 -33.74 42.14
CA THR A 49 7.08 -32.48 42.09
C THR A 49 7.74 -32.24 40.72
N ILE A 50 8.27 -33.29 40.09
CA ILE A 50 8.89 -33.23 38.76
C ILE A 50 7.80 -33.06 37.70
N ALA A 51 6.71 -33.83 37.79
CA ALA A 51 5.58 -33.70 36.88
C ALA A 51 4.99 -32.27 36.89
N ALA A 52 4.91 -31.62 38.06
CA ALA A 52 4.45 -30.24 38.17
C ALA A 52 5.42 -29.24 37.51
N ALA A 53 6.73 -29.44 37.64
CA ALA A 53 7.75 -28.61 37.00
C ALA A 53 7.73 -28.77 35.46
N GLU A 54 7.66 -30.01 34.96
CA GLU A 54 7.55 -30.34 33.53
C GLU A 54 6.29 -29.70 32.91
N GLN A 55 5.15 -29.73 33.60
CA GLN A 55 3.93 -29.04 33.13
C GLN A 55 4.10 -27.52 33.03
N LEU A 56 4.86 -26.90 33.94
CA LEU A 56 5.17 -25.46 33.87
C LEU A 56 6.05 -25.15 32.66
N LEU A 57 7.06 -25.97 32.38
CA LEU A 57 7.92 -25.83 31.20
C LEU A 57 7.13 -26.05 29.90
N ALA A 58 6.28 -27.08 29.85
CA ALA A 58 5.39 -27.36 28.72
C ALA A 58 4.43 -26.19 28.43
N ARG A 59 3.92 -25.50 29.47
CA ARG A 59 3.13 -24.27 29.31
C ARG A 59 3.97 -23.08 28.86
N LYS A 60 5.20 -22.96 29.35
CA LYS A 60 6.12 -21.88 28.99
C LYS A 60 6.53 -21.95 27.52
N TYR A 61 7.01 -23.12 27.08
CA TYR A 61 7.59 -23.32 25.75
C TYR A 61 6.59 -23.74 24.67
N GLY A 62 5.50 -24.44 25.02
CA GLY A 62 4.50 -24.83 24.03
C GLY A 62 3.79 -23.61 23.44
N TYR A 63 3.96 -23.36 22.15
CA TYR A 63 3.45 -22.19 21.43
C TYR A 63 2.30 -22.57 20.50
N GLN A 64 1.15 -22.91 21.09
CA GLN A 64 -0.02 -23.36 20.34
C GLN A 64 -0.63 -22.25 19.47
N ALA A 65 -0.58 -20.99 19.95
CA ALA A 65 -1.07 -19.79 19.26
C ALA A 65 -0.54 -19.67 17.83
N LEU A 66 0.70 -20.07 17.58
CA LEU A 66 1.32 -20.10 16.26
C LEU A 66 0.52 -20.91 15.22
N TYR A 67 -0.32 -21.85 15.65
CA TYR A 67 -1.06 -22.77 14.78
C TYR A 67 -2.58 -22.62 14.83
N ASN A 68 -3.12 -21.91 15.81
CA ASN A 68 -4.57 -21.75 15.99
C ASN A 68 -5.04 -20.29 16.07
N GLN A 69 -4.14 -19.33 15.95
CA GLN A 69 -4.44 -17.90 15.81
C GLN A 69 -3.84 -17.37 14.51
N THR A 70 -4.20 -16.15 14.15
CA THR A 70 -3.55 -15.42 13.05
C THR A 70 -2.09 -15.13 13.39
N GLN A 71 -1.29 -14.83 12.37
CA GLN A 71 0.13 -14.52 12.56
C GLN A 71 0.32 -13.29 13.45
N SER A 72 -0.49 -12.24 13.26
CA SER A 72 -0.45 -11.00 14.05
C SER A 72 -0.72 -11.25 15.53
N ASP A 73 -1.79 -12.00 15.86
CA ASP A 73 -2.13 -12.37 17.23
C ASP A 73 -1.03 -13.22 17.89
N ALA A 74 -0.48 -14.18 17.14
CA ALA A 74 0.59 -15.02 17.65
C ALA A 74 1.82 -14.17 18.00
N GLN A 75 2.24 -13.24 17.14
CA GLN A 75 3.39 -12.35 17.38
C GLN A 75 3.23 -11.47 18.62
N GLN A 76 2.01 -11.05 18.95
CA GLN A 76 1.74 -10.29 20.17
C GLN A 76 2.02 -11.10 21.46
N GLN A 77 2.09 -12.44 21.36
CA GLN A 77 2.54 -13.31 22.47
C GLN A 77 4.07 -13.31 22.61
N GLN A 78 4.64 -12.16 22.93
CA GLN A 78 6.09 -11.94 23.09
C GLN A 78 6.78 -12.88 24.10
N THR A 79 6.02 -13.48 25.02
CA THR A 79 6.54 -14.48 25.96
C THR A 79 6.89 -15.81 25.31
N LYS A 80 6.26 -16.13 24.17
CA LYS A 80 6.40 -17.38 23.42
C LYS A 80 7.10 -17.19 22.08
N ASP A 81 6.98 -16.03 21.45
CA ASP A 81 7.64 -15.71 20.17
C ASP A 81 9.16 -15.50 20.33
N LYS A 82 9.86 -16.60 20.62
CA LYS A 82 11.30 -16.61 20.94
C LYS A 82 12.04 -17.75 20.24
N PHE A 83 11.43 -18.36 19.23
CA PHE A 83 12.04 -19.42 18.44
C PHE A 83 12.71 -18.80 17.20
N TYR A 84 14.03 -18.94 17.11
CA TYR A 84 14.82 -18.41 16.00
C TYR A 84 15.63 -19.55 15.37
N LEU A 85 15.58 -19.67 14.05
CA LEU A 85 16.45 -20.54 13.29
C LEU A 85 17.57 -19.70 12.67
N ARG A 86 18.82 -20.06 12.94
CA ARG A 86 19.99 -19.41 12.33
C ARG A 86 20.75 -20.43 11.51
N GLY A 87 20.94 -20.13 10.24
CA GLY A 87 21.69 -20.95 9.30
C GLY A 87 22.59 -20.11 8.42
N ARG A 88 23.57 -20.75 7.78
CA ARG A 88 24.36 -20.17 6.70
C ARG A 88 24.19 -21.05 5.48
N PHE A 89 24.07 -20.45 4.31
CA PHE A 89 24.05 -21.15 3.04
C PHE A 89 25.05 -20.49 2.09
N GLN A 90 25.51 -21.24 1.11
CA GLN A 90 26.38 -20.75 0.04
C GLN A 90 25.64 -20.93 -1.29
N GLY A 91 25.62 -19.90 -2.12
CA GLY A 91 25.03 -19.98 -3.47
C GLY A 91 25.85 -20.91 -4.36
N ALA A 92 25.20 -21.51 -5.37
CA ALA A 92 25.80 -22.46 -6.31
C ALA A 92 26.79 -21.85 -7.32
N GLY A 93 27.38 -20.68 -7.02
CA GLY A 93 28.43 -20.10 -7.86
C GLY A 93 29.59 -21.09 -8.01
N GLY A 94 30.23 -21.10 -9.18
CA GLY A 94 31.33 -22.02 -9.50
C GLY A 94 32.30 -22.16 -8.33
N THR A 95 32.80 -23.37 -8.10
CA THR A 95 33.60 -23.74 -6.91
C THR A 95 34.82 -22.85 -6.66
N ASP A 96 35.23 -22.06 -7.65
CA ASP A 96 36.36 -21.13 -7.67
C ASP A 96 35.95 -19.65 -7.81
N GLU A 97 34.66 -19.30 -7.77
CA GLU A 97 34.17 -17.97 -8.15
C GLU A 97 33.26 -17.34 -7.08
N ILE A 98 33.52 -16.07 -6.78
CA ILE A 98 32.79 -15.25 -5.80
C ILE A 98 32.17 -14.07 -6.56
N SER A 99 30.85 -14.00 -6.59
CA SER A 99 30.13 -12.84 -7.13
C SER A 99 30.15 -11.70 -6.12
N LEU A 100 30.53 -10.51 -6.54
CA LEU A 100 30.49 -9.30 -5.73
C LEU A 100 29.12 -8.62 -5.90
N PRO A 101 28.44 -8.24 -4.82
CA PRO A 101 27.16 -7.57 -4.92
C PRO A 101 27.33 -6.11 -5.39
N GLY A 102 26.55 -5.72 -6.40
CA GLY A 102 26.51 -4.35 -6.94
C GLY A 102 26.96 -4.23 -8.39
N ILE A 103 26.87 -3.01 -8.93
CA ILE A 103 27.29 -2.68 -10.30
C ILE A 103 28.43 -1.66 -10.22
N GLY A 104 29.45 -1.79 -11.08
CA GLY A 104 30.54 -0.82 -11.16
C GLY A 104 31.51 -0.90 -9.98
N VAL A 105 32.14 -2.06 -9.80
CA VAL A 105 33.24 -2.24 -8.84
C VAL A 105 34.44 -1.40 -9.29
N ALA A 106 34.98 -0.58 -8.40
CA ALA A 106 36.10 0.29 -8.72
C ALA A 106 37.37 -0.54 -8.99
N GLN A 107 38.05 -0.27 -10.10
CA GLN A 107 39.25 -1.00 -10.49
C GLN A 107 40.35 -0.85 -9.42
N GLY A 108 40.95 -1.98 -9.00
CA GLY A 108 41.99 -2.02 -7.98
C GLY A 108 41.50 -1.88 -6.53
N SER A 109 40.18 -1.79 -6.30
CA SER A 109 39.62 -1.69 -4.94
C SER A 109 39.47 -3.05 -4.24
N VAL A 110 39.47 -4.15 -4.99
CA VAL A 110 39.19 -5.49 -4.46
C VAL A 110 40.41 -6.00 -3.69
N LYS A 111 40.18 -6.42 -2.45
CA LYS A 111 41.16 -7.06 -1.57
C LYS A 111 40.57 -8.36 -1.03
N VAL A 112 41.18 -9.49 -1.35
CA VAL A 112 40.76 -10.82 -0.87
C VAL A 112 41.67 -11.27 0.26
N TYR A 113 41.09 -11.73 1.36
CA TYR A 113 41.80 -12.27 2.51
C TYR A 113 41.42 -13.73 2.73
N SER A 114 42.40 -14.58 3.03
CA SER A 114 42.20 -15.92 3.59
C SER A 114 42.57 -15.89 5.07
N GLY A 115 41.58 -15.83 5.96
CA GLY A 115 41.83 -15.53 7.37
C GLY A 115 42.49 -14.15 7.55
N SER A 116 43.73 -14.11 8.05
CA SER A 116 44.51 -12.87 8.22
C SER A 116 45.43 -12.55 7.05
N THR A 117 45.61 -13.47 6.09
CA THR A 117 46.54 -13.29 4.97
C THR A 117 45.86 -12.56 3.81
N LEU A 118 46.42 -11.43 3.39
CA LEU A 118 46.03 -10.74 2.16
C LEU A 118 46.55 -11.53 0.96
N LEU A 119 45.66 -11.89 0.04
CA LEU A 119 45.99 -12.60 -1.19
C LEU A 119 46.44 -11.61 -2.28
N THR A 120 47.19 -12.11 -3.26
CA THR A 120 47.75 -11.29 -4.35
C THR A 120 46.90 -11.41 -5.62
N GLU A 121 46.38 -10.29 -6.13
CA GLU A 121 45.66 -10.24 -7.40
C GLU A 121 46.60 -10.61 -8.57
N GLY A 122 46.11 -11.43 -9.50
CA GLY A 122 46.85 -12.00 -10.64
C GLY A 122 47.64 -13.27 -10.31
N VAL A 123 47.82 -13.61 -9.03
CA VAL A 123 48.52 -14.83 -8.59
C VAL A 123 47.56 -15.76 -7.85
N ASP A 124 46.95 -15.28 -6.78
CA ASP A 124 46.06 -16.07 -5.93
C ASP A 124 44.59 -15.97 -6.37
N TYR A 125 44.20 -14.82 -6.93
CA TYR A 125 42.87 -14.56 -7.48
C TYR A 125 42.92 -13.58 -8.65
N GLN A 126 41.87 -13.54 -9.47
CA GLN A 126 41.65 -12.60 -10.56
C GLN A 126 40.30 -11.90 -10.37
N VAL A 127 40.22 -10.63 -10.73
CA VAL A 127 38.98 -9.85 -10.64
C VAL A 127 38.49 -9.48 -12.04
N PHE A 128 37.23 -9.77 -12.31
CA PHE A 128 36.47 -9.32 -13.47
C PHE A 128 35.59 -8.15 -13.02
N TYR A 129 36.12 -6.94 -13.11
CA TYR A 129 35.48 -5.72 -12.58
C TYR A 129 34.18 -5.35 -13.30
N ASP A 130 34.12 -5.61 -14.60
CA ASP A 130 32.94 -5.43 -15.45
C ASP A 130 31.80 -6.39 -15.08
N GLN A 131 32.15 -7.61 -14.67
CA GLN A 131 31.22 -8.66 -14.25
C GLN A 131 31.01 -8.70 -12.73
N ALA A 132 31.65 -7.81 -11.98
CA ALA A 132 31.66 -7.78 -10.52
C ALA A 132 31.95 -9.18 -9.91
N LYS A 133 33.02 -9.84 -10.38
CA LYS A 133 33.30 -11.23 -10.02
C LYS A 133 34.77 -11.43 -9.66
N VAL A 134 35.03 -12.25 -8.65
CA VAL A 134 36.37 -12.66 -8.23
C VAL A 134 36.53 -14.15 -8.48
N LYS A 135 37.60 -14.54 -9.16
CA LYS A 135 37.96 -15.94 -9.40
C LYS A 135 39.21 -16.30 -8.61
N ILE A 136 39.14 -17.30 -7.76
CA ILE A 136 40.28 -17.80 -7.00
C ILE A 136 41.11 -18.72 -7.92
N LEU A 137 42.37 -18.37 -8.13
CA LEU A 137 43.31 -19.11 -8.98
C LEU A 137 44.03 -20.21 -8.20
N ASN A 138 44.38 -19.91 -6.95
CA ASN A 138 45.13 -20.84 -6.10
C ASN A 138 44.19 -21.78 -5.35
N THR A 139 44.13 -23.04 -5.80
CA THR A 139 43.23 -24.07 -5.26
C THR A 139 43.49 -24.43 -3.81
N ALA A 140 44.68 -24.13 -3.26
CA ALA A 140 44.97 -24.38 -1.85
C ALA A 140 44.00 -23.60 -0.94
N TYR A 141 43.62 -22.37 -1.32
CA TYR A 141 42.67 -21.56 -0.59
C TYR A 141 41.21 -21.99 -0.76
N LEU A 142 40.89 -22.76 -1.82
CA LEU A 142 39.57 -23.37 -2.01
C LEU A 142 39.41 -24.66 -1.19
N SER A 143 40.50 -25.41 -1.02
CA SER A 143 40.52 -26.66 -0.25
C SER A 143 40.67 -26.46 1.26
N ALA A 144 41.21 -25.31 1.68
CA ALA A 144 41.28 -24.93 3.08
C ALA A 144 39.88 -24.50 3.54
N ALA A 145 39.39 -25.05 4.65
CA ALA A 145 38.12 -24.64 5.27
C ALA A 145 38.17 -23.23 5.90
N ASN A 146 39.02 -22.34 5.37
CA ASN A 146 39.21 -20.98 5.84
C ASN A 146 38.22 -20.05 5.15
N GLU A 147 37.68 -19.10 5.91
CA GLU A 147 36.80 -18.06 5.37
C GLU A 147 37.58 -17.10 4.46
N LEU A 148 37.09 -16.94 3.22
CA LEU A 148 37.57 -15.93 2.29
C LEU A 148 36.76 -14.64 2.48
N ARG A 149 37.42 -13.58 2.93
CA ARG A 149 36.80 -12.26 3.10
C ARG A 149 37.22 -11.35 1.94
N VAL A 150 36.25 -10.84 1.20
CA VAL A 150 36.49 -9.88 0.11
C VAL A 150 36.03 -8.49 0.52
N ALA A 151 36.94 -7.51 0.46
CA ALA A 151 36.63 -6.10 0.60
C ALA A 151 36.73 -5.43 -0.78
N PHE A 152 35.81 -4.54 -1.12
CA PHE A 152 35.81 -3.84 -2.40
C PHE A 152 35.08 -2.50 -2.29
N GLU A 153 35.31 -1.61 -3.24
CA GLU A 153 34.60 -0.35 -3.36
C GLU A 153 33.70 -0.37 -4.60
N LYS A 154 32.53 0.27 -4.50
CA LYS A 154 31.56 0.39 -5.58
C LYS A 154 31.29 1.85 -5.90
N ASN A 155 31.05 2.14 -7.17
CA ASN A 155 30.59 3.47 -7.57
C ASN A 155 29.17 3.71 -7.05
N ALA A 156 28.95 4.86 -6.41
CA ALA A 156 27.62 5.27 -5.98
C ALA A 156 26.86 5.89 -7.18
N LEU A 157 26.09 5.09 -7.91
CA LEU A 157 25.28 5.59 -9.04
C LEU A 157 24.15 6.55 -8.59
N VAL A 158 23.66 6.37 -7.37
CA VAL A 158 22.71 7.28 -6.71
C VAL A 158 23.22 7.52 -5.29
N GLN A 159 23.66 8.74 -5.00
CA GLN A 159 24.16 9.11 -3.68
C GLN A 159 23.21 10.12 -3.05
N VAL A 160 22.43 9.65 -2.08
CA VAL A 160 21.40 10.46 -1.38
C VAL A 160 22.04 11.40 -0.34
N GLN A 161 23.18 11.01 0.22
CA GLN A 161 23.89 11.76 1.27
C GLN A 161 25.22 12.33 0.72
N PRO A 162 25.40 13.66 0.70
CA PRO A 162 26.67 14.26 0.32
C PRO A 162 27.74 13.90 1.36
N ARG A 163 28.87 13.36 0.88
CA ARG A 163 30.04 13.00 1.71
C ARG A 163 31.23 13.86 1.31
N LYS A 164 32.02 14.27 2.30
CA LYS A 164 33.28 15.00 2.09
C LYS A 164 34.38 14.30 2.86
N LEU A 165 35.41 13.85 2.14
CA LEU A 165 36.63 13.31 2.72
C LEU A 165 37.76 14.33 2.47
N LEU A 166 38.38 14.81 3.53
CA LEU A 166 39.59 15.63 3.47
C LEU A 166 40.72 14.89 4.16
N GLY A 167 41.86 14.75 3.51
CA GLY A 167 42.99 14.06 4.09
C GLY A 167 44.32 14.57 3.57
N ALA A 168 45.36 14.34 4.38
CA ALA A 168 46.74 14.58 4.03
C ALA A 168 47.58 13.38 4.48
N ARG A 169 48.54 13.00 3.64
CA ARG A 169 49.55 11.99 3.95
C ARG A 169 50.93 12.60 3.76
N PHE A 170 51.82 12.32 4.72
CA PHE A 170 53.21 12.74 4.73
C PHE A 170 54.10 11.51 4.76
N ASP A 171 54.93 11.35 3.74
CA ASP A 171 55.89 10.26 3.65
C ASP A 171 57.31 10.80 3.79
N TYR A 172 58.05 10.29 4.77
CA TYR A 172 59.44 10.65 5.04
C TYR A 172 60.35 9.46 4.76
N ALA A 173 61.12 9.55 3.68
CA ALA A 173 62.13 8.55 3.32
C ALA A 173 63.37 8.75 4.20
N VAL A 174 63.47 7.98 5.28
CA VAL A 174 64.62 8.03 6.20
C VAL A 174 65.89 7.59 5.46
N ASN A 175 65.79 6.56 4.62
CA ASN A 175 66.84 6.12 3.69
C ASN A 175 66.23 5.28 2.55
N LYS A 176 67.06 4.72 1.66
CA LYS A 176 66.62 3.87 0.54
C LYS A 176 65.87 2.60 0.94
N ASP A 177 65.99 2.17 2.19
CA ASP A 177 65.45 0.92 2.71
C ASP A 177 64.34 1.17 3.77
N ALA A 178 64.06 2.41 4.17
CA ALA A 178 63.14 2.74 5.28
C ALA A 178 62.30 4.01 5.00
N LEU A 179 60.97 3.86 5.07
CA LEU A 179 59.97 4.90 4.90
C LEU A 179 59.11 5.01 6.16
N PHE A 180 58.88 6.24 6.62
CA PHE A 180 57.93 6.53 7.70
C PHE A 180 56.78 7.38 7.15
N GLY A 181 55.55 6.91 7.31
CA GLY A 181 54.33 7.58 6.87
C GLY A 181 53.53 8.13 8.04
N PHE A 182 52.91 9.29 7.85
CA PHE A 182 51.85 9.82 8.71
C PHE A 182 50.63 10.18 7.87
N THR A 183 49.45 9.77 8.30
CA THR A 183 48.19 10.00 7.59
C THR A 183 47.19 10.66 8.53
N ALA A 184 46.54 11.73 8.09
CA ALA A 184 45.43 12.34 8.79
C ALA A 184 44.27 12.52 7.81
N MET A 185 43.10 11.99 8.13
CA MET A 185 41.91 12.07 7.29
C MET A 185 40.69 12.39 8.13
N HIS A 186 39.76 13.15 7.56
CA HIS A 186 38.48 13.49 8.15
C HIS A 186 37.38 13.26 7.13
N ILE A 187 36.38 12.47 7.50
CA ILE A 187 35.17 12.26 6.72
C ILE A 187 33.99 12.89 7.44
N ILE A 188 33.23 13.69 6.71
CA ILE A 188 31.95 14.22 7.14
C ILE A 188 30.88 13.89 6.10
N GLU A 189 29.83 13.24 6.56
CA GLU A 189 28.60 13.01 5.81
C GLU A 189 27.53 13.95 6.35
N ASN A 190 26.72 14.53 5.47
CA ASN A 190 25.57 15.31 5.87
C ASN A 190 24.30 14.61 5.39
N GLN A 191 23.22 14.78 6.14
CA GLN A 191 21.93 14.25 5.74
C GLN A 191 21.32 15.03 4.57
N ALA A 192 20.48 14.36 3.77
CA ALA A 192 19.77 14.99 2.67
C ALA A 192 18.95 16.22 3.14
N PRO A 193 18.87 17.30 2.34
CA PRO A 193 18.10 18.48 2.70
C PRO A 193 16.65 18.14 3.04
N GLY A 194 16.16 18.66 4.17
CA GLY A 194 14.79 18.44 4.64
C GLY A 194 14.64 17.32 5.68
N ILE A 195 15.62 16.43 5.82
CA ILE A 195 15.61 15.39 6.85
C ILE A 195 16.37 15.88 8.08
N ASN A 196 15.67 16.00 9.21
CA ASN A 196 16.24 16.49 10.47
C ASN A 196 16.21 15.43 11.60
N ARG A 197 15.67 14.24 11.30
CA ARG A 197 15.63 13.07 12.20
C ARG A 197 16.17 11.87 11.44
N VAL A 198 16.99 11.06 12.09
CA VAL A 198 17.58 9.84 11.50
C VAL A 198 17.39 8.67 12.43
N ASN A 199 17.12 7.49 11.86
CA ASN A 199 16.98 6.27 12.62
C ASN A 199 18.35 5.69 13.01
N ILE A 200 18.35 4.80 14.00
CA ILE A 200 19.56 4.06 14.38
C ILE A 200 20.09 3.26 13.19
N GLY A 201 21.37 3.44 12.86
CA GLY A 201 22.05 2.79 11.74
C GLY A 201 22.20 3.66 10.49
N ASP A 202 21.37 4.71 10.36
CA ASP A 202 21.40 5.65 9.24
C ASP A 202 22.11 6.96 9.59
N GLU A 203 22.85 7.00 10.71
CA GLU A 203 23.52 8.21 11.17
C GLU A 203 24.64 8.63 10.20
N PRO A 204 24.71 9.91 9.81
CA PRO A 204 25.81 10.38 8.98
C PRO A 204 27.14 10.29 9.72
N ALA A 205 28.15 9.73 9.06
CA ALA A 205 29.47 9.57 9.64
C ALA A 205 30.20 10.93 9.80
N ASN A 206 30.88 11.10 10.93
CA ASN A 206 31.72 12.26 11.20
C ASN A 206 32.98 11.79 11.92
N ASN A 207 33.95 11.25 11.18
CA ASN A 207 35.07 10.53 11.77
C ASN A 207 36.42 11.11 11.34
N THR A 208 37.37 11.13 12.26
CA THR A 208 38.76 11.51 11.98
C THR A 208 39.67 10.31 12.19
N MET A 209 40.50 9.98 11.21
CA MET A 209 41.50 8.92 11.30
C MET A 209 42.89 9.55 11.32
N LEU A 210 43.70 9.16 12.30
CA LEU A 210 45.12 9.50 12.38
C LEU A 210 45.93 8.21 12.36
N GLY A 211 46.87 8.09 11.43
CA GLY A 211 47.67 6.89 11.23
C GLY A 211 49.16 7.20 11.13
N ALA A 212 49.98 6.25 11.53
CA ALA A 212 51.41 6.25 11.28
C ALA A 212 51.86 4.85 10.84
N ASP A 213 52.75 4.80 9.87
CA ASP A 213 53.26 3.54 9.33
C ASP A 213 54.78 3.57 9.13
N LEU A 214 55.40 2.41 9.24
CA LEU A 214 56.81 2.18 8.99
C LEU A 214 56.94 1.03 8.00
N SER A 215 57.64 1.28 6.90
CA SER A 215 58.00 0.27 5.91
C SER A 215 59.51 0.16 5.82
N PHE A 216 60.04 -1.04 6.03
CA PHE A 216 61.44 -1.36 5.91
C PHE A 216 61.62 -2.50 4.91
N ARG A 217 62.45 -2.33 3.89
CA ARG A 217 62.76 -3.37 2.91
C ARG A 217 64.24 -3.36 2.59
N ARG A 218 64.91 -4.49 2.80
CA ARG A 218 66.34 -4.61 2.51
C ARG A 218 66.70 -5.99 1.97
N ASP A 219 67.56 -5.99 0.97
CA ASP A 219 68.13 -7.20 0.40
C ASP A 219 69.21 -7.81 1.30
N SER A 220 69.11 -9.12 1.51
CA SER A 220 70.00 -9.91 2.36
C SER A 220 70.68 -11.02 1.57
N ARG A 221 71.90 -10.74 1.12
CA ARG A 221 72.77 -11.76 0.50
C ARG A 221 73.17 -12.87 1.47
N VAL A 222 73.09 -12.61 2.78
CA VAL A 222 73.36 -13.62 3.81
C VAL A 222 72.27 -14.69 3.79
N LEU A 223 71.00 -14.27 3.74
CA LEU A 223 69.88 -15.21 3.61
C LEU A 223 69.93 -15.98 2.28
N THR A 224 70.28 -15.30 1.18
CA THR A 224 70.47 -15.98 -0.12
C THR A 224 71.48 -17.11 -0.03
N LYS A 225 72.65 -16.85 0.56
CA LYS A 225 73.69 -17.86 0.73
C LYS A 225 73.27 -18.99 1.66
N LEU A 226 72.52 -18.69 2.73
CA LEU A 226 72.02 -19.72 3.64
C LEU A 226 71.02 -20.66 2.94
N VAL A 227 70.17 -20.12 2.06
CA VAL A 227 69.23 -20.93 1.26
C VAL A 227 69.98 -21.76 0.22
N ASP A 228 71.00 -21.20 -0.44
CA ASP A 228 71.84 -21.88 -1.44
C ASP A 228 72.74 -22.98 -0.83
N MET A 229 72.94 -22.98 0.50
CA MET A 229 73.66 -24.04 1.22
C MET A 229 72.80 -25.29 1.50
N LEU A 230 71.49 -25.27 1.22
CA LEU A 230 70.65 -26.46 1.38
C LEU A 230 70.97 -27.48 0.27
N PRO A 231 71.24 -28.75 0.61
CA PRO A 231 71.84 -29.73 -0.31
C PRO A 231 70.99 -30.14 -1.54
N ILE A 232 69.81 -29.53 -1.74
CA ILE A 232 68.85 -29.85 -2.80
C ILE A 232 68.34 -28.58 -3.52
N VAL A 233 68.77 -27.37 -3.11
CA VAL A 233 68.29 -26.09 -3.65
C VAL A 233 69.48 -25.24 -4.08
N SER A 234 69.54 -24.83 -5.35
CA SER A 234 70.50 -23.82 -5.82
C SER A 234 69.75 -22.62 -6.37
N THR A 235 70.01 -21.44 -5.81
CA THR A 235 69.32 -20.20 -6.21
C THR A 235 70.27 -19.01 -6.26
N LYS A 236 70.19 -18.25 -7.35
CA LYS A 236 70.92 -17.00 -7.54
C LYS A 236 70.08 -15.76 -7.20
N GLU A 237 68.80 -15.97 -6.89
CA GLU A 237 67.87 -14.89 -6.60
C GLU A 237 68.12 -14.28 -5.21
N ILE A 238 68.13 -12.95 -5.15
CA ILE A 238 68.43 -12.22 -3.93
C ILE A 238 67.25 -12.35 -2.96
N SER A 239 67.54 -12.69 -1.71
CA SER A 239 66.54 -12.76 -0.66
C SER A 239 66.29 -11.36 -0.10
N THR A 240 65.04 -10.99 0.09
CA THR A 240 64.65 -9.70 0.65
C THR A 240 63.99 -9.91 2.00
N VAL A 241 64.33 -9.06 2.97
CA VAL A 241 63.60 -8.95 4.24
C VAL A 241 62.76 -7.68 4.17
N ALA A 242 61.45 -7.84 4.36
CA ALA A 242 60.51 -6.73 4.44
C ALA A 242 59.79 -6.77 5.79
N PHE A 243 59.64 -5.60 6.40
CA PHE A 243 58.87 -5.39 7.62
C PHE A 243 57.96 -4.18 7.42
N THR A 244 56.69 -4.34 7.73
CA THR A 244 55.70 -3.27 7.70
C THR A 244 54.96 -3.24 9.03
N GLY A 245 54.84 -2.06 9.63
CA GLY A 245 54.03 -1.84 10.82
C GLY A 245 53.15 -0.61 10.62
N GLU A 246 51.90 -0.69 11.06
CA GLU A 246 50.92 0.40 10.98
C GLU A 246 50.20 0.54 12.32
N VAL A 247 49.93 1.77 12.72
CA VAL A 247 49.03 2.11 13.80
C VAL A 247 48.06 3.18 13.31
N ALA A 248 46.77 2.99 13.59
CA ALA A 248 45.73 3.96 13.28
C ALA A 248 44.81 4.15 14.47
N LYS A 249 44.41 5.41 14.70
CA LYS A 249 43.41 5.80 15.68
C LYS A 249 42.24 6.44 14.96
N LEU A 250 41.06 5.85 15.15
CA LEU A 250 39.80 6.44 14.76
C LEU A 250 39.26 7.28 15.93
N ILE A 251 38.96 8.54 15.65
CA ILE A 251 38.27 9.46 16.56
C ILE A 251 36.89 9.67 15.98
N ALA A 252 35.90 9.03 16.59
CA ALA A 252 34.50 9.16 16.20
C ALA A 252 33.93 10.47 16.72
N GLY A 253 33.39 11.28 15.82
CA GLY A 253 32.66 12.52 16.13
C GLY A 253 31.15 12.29 16.16
N GLN A 254 30.41 13.32 16.59
CA GLN A 254 28.95 13.28 16.58
C GLN A 254 28.40 13.50 15.17
N ALA A 255 27.34 12.76 14.83
CA ALA A 255 26.58 12.96 13.60
C ALA A 255 26.04 14.40 13.49
N GLN A 256 26.10 14.98 12.29
CA GLN A 256 25.66 16.35 12.00
C GLN A 256 24.35 16.33 11.21
N LEU A 257 23.26 16.80 11.82
CA LEU A 257 21.90 16.74 11.25
C LEU A 257 21.38 18.09 10.73
N GLY A 258 22.28 19.06 10.54
CA GLY A 258 21.92 20.38 10.01
C GLY A 258 21.00 21.17 10.94
N ARG A 259 19.69 21.10 10.70
CA ARG A 259 18.65 21.74 11.55
C ARG A 259 18.13 20.82 12.67
N GLY A 260 18.51 19.54 12.67
CA GLY A 260 18.21 18.59 13.74
C GLY A 260 19.17 18.68 14.94
N GLU A 261 18.92 17.86 15.95
CA GLU A 261 19.81 17.75 17.12
C GLU A 261 21.02 16.86 16.80
N ASN A 262 22.23 17.40 16.93
CA ASN A 262 23.45 16.67 16.59
C ASN A 262 23.71 15.51 17.56
N GLY A 263 24.15 14.37 17.03
CA GLY A 263 24.47 13.19 17.82
C GLY A 263 23.27 12.43 18.39
N VAL A 264 22.04 12.73 17.93
CA VAL A 264 20.83 12.00 18.29
C VAL A 264 20.44 11.03 17.17
N SER A 265 20.08 9.83 17.58
CA SER A 265 19.46 8.83 16.72
C SER A 265 18.10 8.47 17.28
N TYR A 266 17.11 8.40 16.42
CA TYR A 266 15.75 8.04 16.79
C TYR A 266 15.63 6.51 16.75
N VAL A 267 15.16 5.92 17.86
CA VAL A 267 14.75 4.51 17.87
C VAL A 267 13.46 4.37 17.05
N ASP A 268 12.57 5.35 17.20
CA ASP A 268 11.34 5.51 16.44
C ASP A 268 10.98 7.00 16.46
N ASP A 269 10.55 7.56 15.33
CA ASP A 269 10.08 8.93 15.20
C ASP A 269 8.55 9.01 15.01
N PHE A 270 7.87 7.86 14.95
CA PHE A 270 6.44 7.67 14.69
C PHE A 270 5.94 8.28 13.38
N GLU A 271 6.81 8.74 12.47
CA GLU A 271 6.39 9.36 11.20
C GLU A 271 5.70 8.33 10.30
N ASN A 272 6.19 7.08 10.31
CA ASN A 272 5.60 5.97 9.55
C ASN A 272 4.66 5.10 10.38
N ALA A 273 4.28 5.53 11.59
CA ALA A 273 3.34 4.78 12.43
C ALA A 273 1.91 4.77 11.86
N ARG A 274 1.63 5.64 10.87
CA ARG A 274 0.31 5.79 10.25
C ARG A 274 0.45 5.71 8.74
N THR A 275 -0.21 4.73 8.14
CA THR A 275 -0.35 4.63 6.68
C THR A 275 -1.81 4.87 6.32
N PRO A 276 -2.18 6.08 5.85
CA PRO A 276 -3.57 6.38 5.53
C PRO A 276 -3.99 5.75 4.20
N TYR A 277 -5.14 5.06 4.19
CA TYR A 277 -5.81 4.64 2.97
C TYR A 277 -6.94 5.63 2.65
N THR A 278 -6.80 6.39 1.55
CA THR A 278 -7.81 7.38 1.18
C THR A 278 -9.06 6.70 0.60
N LEU A 279 -10.24 7.09 1.11
CA LEU A 279 -11.52 6.65 0.57
C LEU A 279 -12.25 7.77 -0.21
N SER A 280 -11.63 8.95 -0.32
CA SER A 280 -12.18 10.15 -0.96
C SER A 280 -11.25 10.69 -2.06
N GLY A 281 -11.70 11.73 -2.76
CA GLY A 281 -11.01 12.38 -3.86
C GLY A 281 -11.37 11.83 -5.24
N LEU A 282 -10.87 12.49 -6.30
CA LEU A 282 -11.25 12.23 -7.70
C LEU A 282 -11.12 10.76 -8.12
N ALA A 283 -10.04 10.10 -7.70
CA ALA A 283 -9.80 8.70 -8.07
C ALA A 283 -10.69 7.71 -7.27
N SER A 284 -11.23 8.13 -6.13
CA SER A 284 -11.97 7.25 -5.21
C SER A 284 -13.48 7.33 -5.41
N ILE A 285 -14.00 8.47 -5.85
CA ILE A 285 -15.46 8.69 -6.00
C ILE A 285 -16.09 7.72 -7.01
N PRO A 286 -15.48 7.46 -8.18
CA PRO A 286 -15.99 6.46 -9.10
C PRO A 286 -16.00 5.02 -8.54
N ALA A 287 -15.40 4.75 -7.38
CA ALA A 287 -15.46 3.43 -6.73
C ALA A 287 -16.66 3.28 -5.78
N TRP A 288 -17.35 4.38 -5.44
CA TRP A 288 -18.58 4.34 -4.67
C TRP A 288 -19.77 4.04 -5.59
N ARG A 289 -20.67 3.18 -5.13
CA ARG A 289 -21.87 2.72 -5.83
C ARG A 289 -23.08 2.85 -4.93
N LEU A 290 -24.28 2.83 -5.52
CA LEU A 290 -25.53 2.78 -4.78
C LEU A 290 -25.53 1.60 -3.79
N ALA A 291 -25.90 1.86 -2.54
CA ALA A 291 -25.95 0.81 -1.54
C ALA A 291 -27.24 -0.02 -1.61
N ALA A 292 -27.12 -1.32 -1.31
CA ALA A 292 -28.24 -2.16 -0.96
C ALA A 292 -28.97 -1.63 0.29
N THR A 293 -30.26 -1.95 0.41
CA THR A 293 -31.04 -1.58 1.61
C THR A 293 -30.41 -2.21 2.87
N PRO A 294 -30.00 -1.41 3.87
CA PRO A 294 -29.36 -1.93 5.07
C PRO A 294 -30.27 -2.91 5.81
N ALA A 295 -29.69 -3.98 6.38
CA ALA A 295 -30.44 -5.03 7.08
C ALA A 295 -31.42 -4.52 8.15
N PRO A 296 -31.10 -3.49 8.98
CA PRO A 296 -32.04 -2.94 9.95
C PRO A 296 -33.30 -2.31 9.33
N ILE A 297 -33.21 -1.82 8.09
CA ILE A 297 -34.32 -1.19 7.36
C ILE A 297 -35.06 -2.22 6.51
N LEU A 298 -34.32 -3.14 5.90
CA LEU A 298 -34.83 -4.22 5.06
C LEU A 298 -35.78 -5.14 5.83
N GLY A 299 -35.38 -5.55 7.04
CA GLY A 299 -36.10 -6.55 7.83
C GLY A 299 -36.24 -7.87 7.04
N ASN A 300 -37.48 -8.35 6.88
CA ASN A 300 -37.80 -9.55 6.09
C ASN A 300 -38.37 -9.23 4.70
N THR A 301 -38.26 -7.96 4.27
CA THR A 301 -38.85 -7.49 3.02
C THR A 301 -38.05 -8.03 1.84
N THR A 302 -38.75 -8.48 0.79
CA THR A 302 -38.15 -8.96 -0.44
C THR A 302 -38.76 -8.26 -1.64
N GLY A 303 -38.08 -8.38 -2.78
CA GLY A 303 -38.46 -7.80 -4.04
C GLY A 303 -38.62 -6.29 -4.03
N LEU A 304 -39.55 -5.73 -4.81
CA LEU A 304 -39.71 -4.27 -4.99
C LEU A 304 -39.82 -3.50 -3.66
N ALA A 305 -40.48 -4.11 -2.67
CA ALA A 305 -40.69 -3.52 -1.37
C ALA A 305 -39.38 -3.27 -0.60
N SER A 306 -38.29 -3.94 -0.95
CA SER A 306 -36.97 -3.73 -0.35
C SER A 306 -36.44 -2.31 -0.55
N ASN A 307 -36.86 -1.60 -1.61
CA ASN A 307 -36.39 -0.24 -1.91
C ASN A 307 -37.43 0.86 -1.66
N PHE A 308 -38.64 0.54 -1.13
CA PHE A 308 -39.71 1.54 -0.95
C PHE A 308 -39.34 2.71 -0.03
N LYS A 309 -38.34 2.52 0.84
CA LYS A 309 -37.83 3.55 1.76
C LYS A 309 -36.61 4.30 1.23
N ARG A 310 -36.15 4.02 0.01
CA ARG A 310 -34.97 4.65 -0.57
C ARG A 310 -35.30 6.07 -1.04
N GLY A 311 -34.69 7.08 -0.44
CA GLY A 311 -34.73 8.47 -0.88
C GLY A 311 -33.62 8.78 -1.89
N LYS A 312 -33.66 9.95 -2.51
CA LYS A 312 -32.62 10.41 -3.44
C LYS A 312 -31.38 10.84 -2.65
N LEU A 313 -30.22 10.34 -3.06
CA LEU A 313 -28.91 10.76 -2.63
C LEU A 313 -28.11 11.08 -3.89
N ALA A 314 -27.37 12.18 -3.85
CA ALA A 314 -26.35 12.49 -4.83
C ALA A 314 -24.99 12.45 -4.14
N TRP A 315 -24.06 11.63 -4.64
CA TRP A 315 -22.67 11.61 -4.16
C TRP A 315 -21.69 12.04 -5.24
N TYR A 316 -20.84 13.02 -4.93
CA TYR A 316 -19.97 13.63 -5.94
C TYR A 316 -18.79 14.38 -5.31
N THR A 317 -17.92 14.90 -6.17
CA THR A 317 -17.02 16.00 -5.83
C THR A 317 -17.25 17.10 -6.85
N ILE A 318 -17.33 18.33 -6.38
CA ILE A 318 -17.49 19.47 -7.27
C ILE A 318 -16.20 19.66 -8.08
N ASP A 319 -16.35 19.75 -9.39
CA ASP A 319 -15.25 19.99 -10.31
C ASP A 319 -14.57 21.34 -10.01
N GLN A 320 -13.25 21.34 -9.86
CA GLN A 320 -12.51 22.55 -9.47
C GLN A 320 -12.46 23.63 -10.56
N SER A 321 -12.87 23.32 -11.79
CA SER A 321 -13.12 24.32 -12.84
C SER A 321 -14.12 25.38 -12.40
N TYR A 322 -15.06 25.05 -11.51
CA TYR A 322 -16.01 26.02 -10.93
C TYR A 322 -15.32 27.11 -10.09
N TYR A 323 -14.18 26.80 -9.48
CA TYR A 323 -13.45 27.71 -8.59
C TYR A 323 -12.26 28.40 -9.28
N THR A 324 -11.75 27.81 -10.36
CA THR A 324 -10.56 28.28 -11.09
C THR A 324 -10.90 29.06 -12.35
N GLY A 325 -12.19 29.29 -12.64
CA GLY A 325 -12.64 30.03 -13.83
C GLY A 325 -12.55 29.21 -15.12
N GLY A 326 -12.68 27.89 -15.03
CA GLY A 326 -12.67 26.99 -16.18
C GLY A 326 -13.95 27.05 -17.03
N ASN A 327 -13.96 26.27 -18.12
CA ASN A 327 -15.12 26.14 -19.00
C ASN A 327 -16.25 25.39 -18.28
N GLY A 328 -17.50 25.89 -18.37
CA GLY A 328 -18.68 25.27 -17.73
C GLY A 328 -19.30 26.07 -16.57
N THR A 329 -18.70 27.21 -16.23
CA THR A 329 -19.10 28.09 -15.11
C THR A 329 -20.23 29.08 -15.43
N ASN A 330 -20.71 29.11 -16.68
CA ASN A 330 -21.71 30.08 -17.11
C ASN A 330 -23.07 29.82 -16.44
N GLY A 331 -23.67 30.86 -15.88
CA GLY A 331 -24.95 30.80 -15.17
C GLY A 331 -24.87 30.38 -13.69
N ILE A 332 -23.68 30.16 -13.13
CA ILE A 332 -23.52 29.96 -11.68
C ILE A 332 -23.42 31.31 -10.98
N ARG A 333 -24.26 31.55 -9.98
CA ARG A 333 -24.25 32.81 -9.23
C ARG A 333 -23.04 32.89 -8.29
N ALA A 334 -22.54 34.10 -8.06
CA ALA A 334 -21.39 34.30 -7.16
C ALA A 334 -21.69 33.90 -5.71
N ASP A 335 -22.93 34.09 -5.24
CA ASP A 335 -23.36 33.67 -3.90
C ASP A 335 -23.34 32.15 -3.71
N VAL A 336 -23.56 31.38 -4.79
CA VAL A 336 -23.46 29.91 -4.76
C VAL A 336 -22.00 29.48 -4.60
N LEU A 337 -21.06 30.14 -5.27
CA LEU A 337 -19.63 29.82 -5.13
C LEU A 337 -19.02 30.26 -3.79
N SER A 338 -19.68 31.16 -3.05
CA SER A 338 -19.28 31.54 -1.68
C SER A 338 -20.02 30.76 -0.59
N ASN A 339 -21.08 30.03 -0.95
CA ASN A 339 -21.88 29.26 -0.01
C ASN A 339 -21.10 28.05 0.53
N HIS A 340 -21.17 27.80 1.84
CA HIS A 340 -20.38 26.76 2.49
C HIS A 340 -20.60 25.34 1.91
N TYR A 341 -21.78 25.06 1.38
CA TYR A 341 -22.13 23.73 0.81
C TYR A 341 -21.70 23.53 -0.65
N THR A 342 -21.19 24.58 -1.31
CA THR A 342 -20.87 24.56 -2.74
C THR A 342 -19.58 25.29 -3.10
N ARG A 343 -18.90 25.90 -2.14
CA ARG A 343 -17.63 26.61 -2.35
C ARG A 343 -16.45 25.64 -2.39
N GLY A 344 -15.37 26.08 -3.04
CA GLY A 344 -14.09 25.40 -2.92
C GLY A 344 -13.52 25.58 -1.52
N ILE A 345 -13.05 24.49 -0.91
CA ILE A 345 -12.43 24.50 0.42
C ILE A 345 -10.92 24.65 0.23
N PRO A 346 -10.30 25.79 0.58
CA PRO A 346 -8.86 25.95 0.47
C PRO A 346 -8.13 24.95 1.36
N ARG A 347 -7.05 24.36 0.87
CA ARG A 347 -6.29 23.34 1.63
C ARG A 347 -5.71 23.87 2.95
N ASN A 348 -5.36 25.15 3.01
CA ASN A 348 -4.89 25.80 4.23
C ASN A 348 -6.01 26.09 5.25
N GLU A 349 -7.28 25.89 4.89
CA GLU A 349 -8.40 25.99 5.84
C GLU A 349 -8.43 24.76 6.75
N VAL A 350 -8.30 23.56 6.18
CA VAL A 350 -8.28 22.30 6.93
C VAL A 350 -6.88 22.05 7.52
N PHE A 351 -5.81 22.37 6.79
CA PHE A 351 -4.43 22.09 7.18
C PHE A 351 -3.57 23.37 7.21
N PRO A 352 -3.78 24.29 8.19
CA PRO A 352 -3.14 25.61 8.19
C PRO A 352 -1.61 25.59 8.37
N TYR A 353 -1.06 24.51 8.91
CA TYR A 353 0.38 24.38 9.20
C TYR A 353 1.11 23.45 8.22
N LYS A 354 0.42 22.93 7.20
CA LYS A 354 1.03 22.09 6.17
C LYS A 354 1.59 22.98 5.07
N ASP A 355 2.85 22.78 4.71
CA ASP A 355 3.41 23.43 3.52
C ASP A 355 2.78 22.78 2.28
N LEU A 356 2.12 23.60 1.46
CA LEU A 356 1.34 23.15 0.30
C LEU A 356 2.19 23.08 -0.99
N GLY A 357 3.45 23.51 -0.91
CA GLY A 357 4.32 23.64 -2.08
C GLY A 357 3.84 24.73 -3.06
N ALA A 358 4.67 25.02 -4.07
CA ALA A 358 4.40 26.09 -5.04
C ALA A 358 3.45 25.69 -6.18
N THR A 359 3.12 24.40 -6.35
CA THR A 359 2.47 23.85 -7.56
C THR A 359 1.19 23.06 -7.28
N GLY A 360 0.64 23.15 -6.07
CA GLY A 360 -0.59 22.42 -5.70
C GLY A 360 -1.87 23.12 -6.17
N ASN A 361 -2.85 22.33 -6.57
CA ASN A 361 -4.24 22.77 -6.67
C ASN A 361 -4.70 23.35 -5.31
N GLY A 362 -5.30 24.53 -5.32
CA GLY A 362 -5.54 25.33 -4.11
C GLY A 362 -6.67 24.82 -3.21
N TYR A 363 -7.56 23.97 -3.76
CA TYR A 363 -8.73 23.46 -3.06
C TYR A 363 -8.64 21.95 -2.79
N GLU A 364 -9.26 21.52 -1.69
CA GLU A 364 -9.47 20.12 -1.37
C GLU A 364 -10.57 19.51 -2.25
N TYR A 365 -10.40 18.22 -2.57
CA TYR A 365 -11.46 17.43 -3.20
C TYR A 365 -12.34 16.83 -2.10
N THR A 366 -13.53 17.39 -1.94
CA THR A 366 -14.55 16.91 -0.99
C THR A 366 -15.22 15.64 -1.50
N PHE A 367 -15.78 14.87 -0.58
CA PHE A 367 -16.76 13.84 -0.89
C PHE A 367 -18.11 14.33 -0.40
N ASP A 368 -18.86 14.95 -1.31
CA ASP A 368 -20.11 15.61 -1.01
C ASP A 368 -21.26 14.58 -1.07
N LEU A 369 -22.11 14.60 -0.04
CA LEU A 369 -23.30 13.74 0.06
C LEU A 369 -24.52 14.64 0.24
N ALA A 370 -25.31 14.80 -0.83
CA ALA A 370 -26.55 15.57 -0.80
C ALA A 370 -27.75 14.62 -0.72
N TYR A 371 -28.38 14.54 0.45
CA TYR A 371 -29.52 13.67 0.71
C TYR A 371 -30.86 14.42 0.67
N TYR A 372 -31.78 13.94 -0.16
CA TYR A 372 -33.11 14.51 -0.38
C TYR A 372 -34.17 13.51 0.07
N PRO A 373 -34.50 13.44 1.38
CA PRO A 373 -35.44 12.44 1.90
C PRO A 373 -36.86 12.59 1.38
N GLY A 374 -37.25 13.79 0.90
CA GLY A 374 -38.55 14.04 0.29
C GLY A 374 -38.68 13.57 -1.16
N GLU A 375 -37.57 13.15 -1.79
CA GLU A 375 -37.51 12.71 -3.18
C GLU A 375 -37.23 11.21 -3.27
N ARG A 376 -37.81 10.58 -4.28
CA ARG A 376 -37.64 9.17 -4.63
C ARG A 376 -36.22 8.93 -5.15
N GLY A 377 -35.52 7.97 -4.56
CA GLY A 377 -34.22 7.52 -5.08
C GLY A 377 -34.37 6.46 -6.20
N PRO A 378 -33.26 6.10 -6.87
CA PRO A 378 -33.25 5.11 -7.93
C PRO A 378 -33.82 3.75 -7.48
N TYR A 379 -34.58 3.12 -8.37
CA TYR A 379 -35.27 1.84 -8.19
C TYR A 379 -36.18 1.79 -6.96
N ASN A 380 -36.86 2.90 -6.65
CA ASN A 380 -37.92 2.92 -5.64
C ASN A 380 -39.29 2.90 -6.34
N PHE A 381 -39.98 1.76 -6.26
CA PHE A 381 -41.29 1.54 -6.86
C PHE A 381 -42.45 1.57 -5.84
N SER A 382 -42.42 2.52 -4.89
CA SER A 382 -43.47 2.67 -3.88
C SER A 382 -44.84 2.94 -4.53
N PRO A 383 -45.83 2.04 -4.43
CA PRO A 383 -47.00 2.04 -5.32
C PRO A 383 -47.96 3.20 -5.11
N ASN A 384 -48.04 3.73 -3.88
CA ASN A 384 -49.09 4.66 -3.46
C ASN A 384 -48.56 5.99 -2.90
N ASN A 385 -47.24 6.19 -2.87
CA ASN A 385 -46.64 7.35 -2.21
C ASN A 385 -45.80 8.20 -3.15
N ILE A 386 -46.11 8.25 -4.44
CA ILE A 386 -45.38 9.07 -5.42
C ILE A 386 -46.31 10.15 -5.99
N SER A 387 -45.83 11.38 -5.99
CA SER A 387 -46.49 12.54 -6.58
C SER A 387 -46.64 12.36 -8.10
N PRO A 388 -47.61 13.02 -8.77
CA PRO A 388 -47.75 12.96 -10.23
C PRO A 388 -46.52 13.42 -11.03
N ASP A 389 -45.57 14.11 -10.38
CA ASP A 389 -44.28 14.48 -10.97
C ASP A 389 -43.28 13.31 -11.08
N GLY A 390 -43.59 12.14 -10.50
CA GLY A 390 -42.73 10.95 -10.54
C GLY A 390 -41.49 11.00 -9.64
N ARG A 391 -41.30 12.10 -8.91
CA ARG A 391 -40.06 12.44 -8.23
C ARG A 391 -40.23 12.61 -6.72
N HIS A 392 -41.29 13.28 -6.29
CA HIS A 392 -41.49 13.56 -4.86
C HIS A 392 -42.37 12.50 -4.22
N PHE A 393 -42.13 12.20 -2.95
CA PHE A 393 -43.10 11.45 -2.16
C PHE A 393 -44.32 12.31 -1.83
N THR A 394 -45.53 11.73 -1.79
CA THR A 394 -46.75 12.51 -1.47
C THR A 394 -46.77 13.07 -0.05
N ASP A 395 -46.01 12.44 0.85
CA ASP A 395 -45.78 12.83 2.24
C ASP A 395 -44.38 13.45 2.45
N ALA A 396 -43.76 14.02 1.41
CA ALA A 396 -42.42 14.64 1.48
C ALA A 396 -42.29 15.73 2.56
N ALA A 397 -43.38 16.41 2.89
CA ALA A 397 -43.41 17.43 3.95
C ALA A 397 -43.48 16.86 5.38
N SER A 398 -43.68 15.55 5.54
CA SER A 398 -43.80 14.89 6.86
C SER A 398 -42.41 14.55 7.42
N PRO A 399 -41.98 15.17 8.54
CA PRO A 399 -40.69 14.84 9.16
C PRO A 399 -40.60 13.39 9.59
N PHE A 400 -41.72 12.82 10.07
CA PHE A 400 -41.80 11.41 10.47
C PHE A 400 -41.60 10.46 9.29
N ALA A 401 -42.19 10.77 8.13
CA ALA A 401 -42.00 9.97 6.92
C ALA A 401 -40.54 10.04 6.44
N ASN A 402 -39.96 11.23 6.43
CA ASN A 402 -38.56 11.46 6.06
C ASN A 402 -37.58 10.73 6.99
N GLN A 403 -37.87 10.66 8.30
CA GLN A 403 -37.07 9.91 9.26
C GLN A 403 -37.07 8.39 8.99
N GLY A 404 -38.15 7.87 8.38
CA GLY A 404 -38.26 6.45 8.01
C GLY A 404 -37.55 6.07 6.72
N ARG A 405 -36.93 7.02 6.01
CA ARG A 405 -36.24 6.82 4.73
C ARG A 405 -34.73 6.76 4.90
N PHE A 406 -34.08 6.15 3.92
CA PHE A 406 -32.63 6.07 3.85
C PHE A 406 -32.15 6.33 2.43
N ALA A 407 -30.87 6.67 2.32
CA ALA A 407 -30.11 6.47 1.11
C ALA A 407 -28.68 6.15 1.53
N GLY A 408 -27.91 5.51 0.65
CA GLY A 408 -26.57 5.11 1.01
C GLY A 408 -25.73 4.78 -0.21
N VAL A 409 -24.42 4.81 0.02
CA VAL A 409 -23.39 4.39 -0.90
C VAL A 409 -22.54 3.33 -0.25
N SER A 410 -22.02 2.41 -1.05
CA SER A 410 -21.07 1.38 -0.63
C SER A 410 -19.85 1.39 -1.54
N ARG A 411 -18.71 0.95 -1.01
CA ARG A 411 -17.49 0.68 -1.77
C ARG A 411 -16.83 -0.57 -1.22
N ALA A 412 -16.18 -1.32 -2.10
CA ALA A 412 -15.30 -2.40 -1.68
C ALA A 412 -14.00 -1.83 -1.07
N ILE A 413 -13.46 -2.52 -0.08
CA ILE A 413 -12.12 -2.26 0.44
C ILE A 413 -11.13 -3.16 -0.31
N THR A 414 -10.23 -2.54 -1.08
CA THR A 414 -9.34 -3.24 -2.02
C THR A 414 -7.88 -3.32 -1.57
N PHE A 415 -7.50 -2.62 -0.50
CA PHE A 415 -6.11 -2.63 -0.01
C PHE A 415 -5.80 -3.88 0.83
N ASP A 416 -6.57 -4.11 1.89
CA ASP A 416 -6.50 -5.29 2.74
C ASP A 416 -7.87 -5.45 3.42
N THR A 417 -8.48 -6.62 3.24
CA THR A 417 -9.75 -6.96 3.88
C THR A 417 -9.57 -7.46 5.31
N ASP A 418 -8.35 -7.86 5.69
CA ASP A 418 -7.99 -8.25 7.04
C ASP A 418 -7.48 -7.02 7.81
N PHE A 419 -8.41 -6.34 8.48
CA PHE A 419 -8.11 -5.14 9.25
C PHE A 419 -7.18 -5.41 10.44
N ASP A 420 -7.15 -6.64 10.96
CA ASP A 420 -6.27 -7.02 12.06
C ASP A 420 -4.82 -7.15 11.55
N ASN A 421 -4.64 -7.78 10.38
CA ASN A 421 -3.33 -7.85 9.74
C ASN A 421 -2.81 -6.48 9.28
N ALA A 422 -3.70 -5.65 8.73
CA ALA A 422 -3.36 -4.29 8.28
C ALA A 422 -3.28 -3.26 9.41
N ASN A 423 -3.59 -3.64 10.66
CA ASN A 423 -3.66 -2.77 11.83
C ASN A 423 -4.51 -1.50 11.59
N VAL A 424 -5.73 -1.69 11.07
CA VAL A 424 -6.68 -0.59 10.84
C VAL A 424 -7.35 -0.21 12.15
N GLU A 425 -6.97 0.93 12.72
CA GLU A 425 -7.46 1.36 14.04
C GLU A 425 -8.62 2.36 13.99
N TYR A 426 -8.63 3.25 13.00
CA TYR A 426 -9.61 4.34 12.92
C TYR A 426 -9.95 4.72 11.49
N LEU A 427 -11.18 5.19 11.30
CA LEU A 427 -11.63 5.91 10.12
C LEU A 427 -11.64 7.40 10.46
N GLU A 428 -10.86 8.20 9.74
CA GLU A 428 -10.79 9.65 9.92
C GLU A 428 -11.45 10.36 8.73
N PHE A 429 -12.26 11.37 9.02
CA PHE A 429 -12.81 12.29 8.03
C PHE A 429 -13.10 13.66 8.65
N TRP A 430 -13.07 14.69 7.83
CA TRP A 430 -13.46 16.04 8.20
C TRP A 430 -14.85 16.34 7.67
N LEU A 431 -15.82 16.45 8.57
CA LEU A 431 -17.20 16.82 8.22
C LEU A 431 -17.41 18.30 8.52
N MET A 432 -17.79 19.08 7.51
CA MET A 432 -18.28 20.42 7.71
C MET A 432 -19.56 20.38 8.55
N ASP A 433 -19.70 21.30 9.53
CA ASP A 433 -20.93 21.40 10.32
C ASP A 433 -22.15 21.57 9.38
N PRO A 434 -23.07 20.59 9.34
CA PRO A 434 -24.19 20.64 8.40
C PRO A 434 -25.28 21.62 8.84
N PHE A 435 -25.14 22.28 9.99
CA PHE A 435 -26.12 23.21 10.58
C PHE A 435 -25.59 24.64 10.72
N ILE A 436 -24.58 25.02 9.93
CA ILE A 436 -23.91 26.33 10.01
C ILE A 436 -24.92 27.47 9.93
N LYS A 437 -24.80 28.41 10.87
CA LYS A 437 -25.50 29.71 10.84
C LYS A 437 -24.59 30.76 10.22
N SER A 438 -24.87 31.14 8.97
CA SER A 438 -24.13 32.22 8.32
C SER A 438 -24.84 33.56 8.46
N THR A 439 -24.16 34.56 9.01
CA THR A 439 -24.69 35.94 9.10
C THR A 439 -24.79 36.65 7.75
N GLN A 440 -24.13 36.11 6.72
CA GLN A 440 -24.11 36.66 5.35
C GLN A 440 -24.98 35.87 4.38
N GLY A 441 -25.73 34.86 4.84
CA GLY A 441 -26.58 34.02 3.99
C GLY A 441 -25.86 32.92 3.21
N HIS A 442 -24.59 32.63 3.53
CA HIS A 442 -23.79 31.55 2.90
C HIS A 442 -24.12 30.14 3.44
N SER A 443 -25.36 29.93 3.90
CA SER A 443 -25.87 28.69 4.52
C SER A 443 -27.15 28.18 3.86
N GLN A 444 -27.44 28.62 2.64
CA GLN A 444 -28.66 28.25 1.92
C GLN A 444 -28.49 26.93 1.15
N LEU A 445 -29.39 25.98 1.34
CA LEU A 445 -29.49 24.78 0.52
C LEU A 445 -30.46 25.08 -0.63
N ASP A 446 -29.91 25.34 -1.82
CA ASP A 446 -30.64 25.69 -3.04
C ASP A 446 -30.18 24.77 -4.19
N ASP A 447 -31.02 23.80 -4.52
CA ASP A 447 -30.83 22.88 -5.65
C ASP A 447 -31.58 23.34 -6.92
N SER A 448 -32.15 24.55 -6.90
CA SER A 448 -32.95 25.16 -7.97
C SER A 448 -34.21 24.38 -8.36
N GLN A 449 -34.64 23.40 -7.58
CA GLN A 449 -35.81 22.56 -7.85
C GLN A 449 -36.77 22.50 -6.66
N ASN A 450 -36.23 22.50 -5.44
CA ASN A 450 -36.95 22.60 -4.18
C ASN A 450 -36.91 24.04 -3.65
N PRO A 451 -37.86 24.42 -2.76
CA PRO A 451 -37.75 25.68 -2.02
C PRO A 451 -36.41 25.75 -1.28
N ALA A 452 -35.70 26.86 -1.40
CA ALA A 452 -34.44 27.04 -0.69
C ALA A 452 -34.66 27.03 0.82
N ILE A 453 -33.84 26.27 1.54
CA ILE A 453 -33.92 26.12 3.00
C ILE A 453 -32.59 26.57 3.60
N ASP A 454 -32.63 27.33 4.69
CA ASP A 454 -31.42 27.63 5.44
C ASP A 454 -30.98 26.39 6.24
N ALA A 455 -29.71 25.99 6.11
CA ALA A 455 -29.19 24.82 6.76
C ALA A 455 -29.30 24.84 8.29
N SER A 456 -29.38 26.02 8.91
CA SER A 456 -29.63 26.15 10.34
C SER A 456 -31.03 25.71 10.79
N THR A 457 -31.96 25.57 9.83
CA THR A 457 -33.32 25.06 10.04
C THR A 457 -33.47 23.58 9.67
N ASN A 458 -32.39 22.95 9.22
CA ASN A 458 -32.40 21.52 8.89
C ASN A 458 -32.69 20.70 10.16
N PRO A 459 -33.71 19.81 10.16
CA PRO A 459 -34.07 19.01 11.34
C PRO A 459 -33.00 17.97 11.73
N GLY A 460 -32.00 17.75 10.87
CA GLY A 460 -30.92 16.78 11.08
C GLY A 460 -31.28 15.36 10.67
N GLY A 461 -30.36 14.44 10.91
CA GLY A 461 -30.47 13.04 10.53
C GLY A 461 -29.38 12.18 11.18
N GLN A 462 -29.24 10.94 10.71
CA GLN A 462 -28.21 10.01 11.15
C GLN A 462 -27.31 9.62 9.98
N LEU A 463 -26.01 9.86 10.11
CA LEU A 463 -24.99 9.27 9.25
C LEU A 463 -24.54 7.96 9.89
N ILE A 464 -24.71 6.84 9.18
CA ILE A 464 -24.35 5.51 9.66
C ILE A 464 -23.25 4.96 8.75
N LEU A 465 -22.13 4.55 9.35
CA LEU A 465 -21.01 3.95 8.65
C LEU A 465 -21.00 2.45 8.95
N ASN A 466 -21.37 1.64 7.96
CA ASN A 466 -21.31 0.19 8.07
C ASN A 466 -19.92 -0.28 7.61
N LEU A 467 -19.20 -0.98 8.49
CA LEU A 467 -17.90 -1.59 8.19
C LEU A 467 -17.99 -3.10 8.35
N GLY A 468 -17.42 -3.84 7.41
CA GLY A 468 -17.44 -5.30 7.36
C GLY A 468 -18.26 -5.81 6.17
N ASN A 469 -18.98 -6.91 6.37
CA ASN A 469 -19.71 -7.57 5.30
C ASN A 469 -21.05 -6.86 5.04
N VAL A 470 -21.13 -6.16 3.92
CA VAL A 470 -22.32 -5.47 3.44
C VAL A 470 -22.80 -6.16 2.15
N SER A 471 -24.12 -6.24 1.95
CA SER A 471 -24.70 -6.80 0.74
C SER A 471 -24.38 -5.94 -0.48
N GLU A 472 -23.93 -6.57 -1.56
CA GLU A 472 -23.75 -5.93 -2.88
C GLU A 472 -25.00 -6.07 -3.77
N ASP A 473 -25.98 -6.88 -3.36
CA ASP A 473 -27.28 -7.04 -4.04
C ASP A 473 -28.16 -5.79 -3.82
N VAL A 474 -28.04 -4.81 -4.72
CA VAL A 474 -28.75 -3.52 -4.69
C VAL A 474 -30.23 -3.67 -5.08
N LEU A 475 -30.50 -4.53 -6.07
CA LEU A 475 -31.82 -4.86 -6.57
C LEU A 475 -32.19 -6.27 -6.11
N LYS A 476 -32.85 -6.39 -4.96
CA LYS A 476 -33.09 -7.69 -4.30
C LYS A 476 -33.86 -8.69 -5.19
N ASP A 477 -33.16 -9.54 -5.93
CA ASP A 477 -33.75 -10.38 -6.98
C ASP A 477 -33.30 -11.86 -6.92
N ASN A 478 -32.83 -12.27 -5.74
CA ASN A 478 -32.18 -13.55 -5.46
C ASN A 478 -30.71 -13.58 -5.91
N ASN A 479 -29.97 -12.52 -5.58
CA ASN A 479 -28.52 -12.40 -5.79
C ASN A 479 -28.11 -12.65 -7.25
N GLN A 480 -28.85 -12.11 -8.22
CA GLN A 480 -28.34 -12.08 -9.58
C GLN A 480 -27.19 -11.08 -9.65
N HIS A 481 -26.23 -11.38 -10.51
CA HIS A 481 -25.12 -10.49 -10.76
C HIS A 481 -25.48 -9.62 -11.97
N GLU A 482 -25.96 -8.42 -11.68
CA GLU A 482 -26.31 -7.41 -12.67
C GLU A 482 -25.05 -6.74 -13.20
N PHE A 483 -24.86 -6.76 -14.52
CA PHE A 483 -23.83 -5.98 -15.18
C PHE A 483 -24.27 -5.64 -16.61
N GLU A 484 -24.26 -4.35 -16.89
CA GLU A 484 -24.73 -3.71 -18.12
C GLU A 484 -24.00 -4.21 -19.37
N ASN A 485 -22.69 -4.40 -19.26
CA ASN A 485 -21.85 -4.78 -20.39
C ASN A 485 -22.07 -6.22 -20.90
N GLY A 486 -22.84 -7.04 -20.17
CA GLY A 486 -23.29 -8.36 -20.61
C GLY A 486 -24.68 -8.35 -21.23
N LEU A 487 -25.37 -7.21 -21.30
CA LEU A 487 -26.68 -7.13 -21.95
C LEU A 487 -26.54 -7.35 -23.46
N PRO A 488 -27.54 -7.95 -24.13
CA PRO A 488 -27.48 -8.24 -25.56
C PRO A 488 -27.25 -6.99 -26.42
N VAL A 489 -26.42 -7.10 -27.46
CA VAL A 489 -26.16 -6.00 -28.40
C VAL A 489 -27.08 -6.06 -29.62
N PRO A 490 -27.23 -4.96 -30.38
CA PRO A 490 -28.09 -4.95 -31.58
C PRO A 490 -27.70 -6.03 -32.59
N GLY A 491 -28.69 -6.79 -33.06
CA GLY A 491 -28.49 -7.85 -34.05
C GLY A 491 -28.08 -9.21 -33.48
N GLN A 492 -27.93 -9.36 -32.16
CA GLN A 492 -27.78 -10.67 -31.52
C GLN A 492 -29.13 -11.35 -31.27
N ASP A 493 -29.13 -12.68 -31.33
CA ASP A 493 -30.26 -13.49 -30.84
C ASP A 493 -30.31 -13.39 -29.31
N THR A 494 -31.34 -12.72 -28.79
CA THR A 494 -31.51 -12.47 -27.35
C THR A 494 -31.97 -13.72 -26.59
N THR A 495 -32.31 -14.80 -27.29
CA THR A 495 -32.82 -16.05 -26.70
C THR A 495 -31.75 -16.68 -25.79
N GLY A 496 -32.01 -16.68 -24.49
CA GLY A 496 -31.13 -17.27 -23.49
C GLY A 496 -29.97 -16.38 -23.04
N LEU A 497 -29.76 -15.21 -23.65
CA LEU A 497 -28.73 -14.24 -23.24
C LEU A 497 -29.19 -13.34 -22.08
N SER A 498 -30.49 -13.20 -21.86
CA SER A 498 -31.05 -12.46 -20.73
C SER A 498 -32.15 -13.24 -20.02
N ARG A 499 -32.41 -12.88 -18.76
CA ARG A 499 -33.47 -13.45 -17.94
C ARG A 499 -34.27 -12.32 -17.28
N PRO A 500 -35.61 -12.41 -17.27
CA PRO A 500 -36.42 -11.42 -16.56
C PRO A 500 -36.25 -11.56 -15.04
N THR A 501 -36.27 -10.43 -14.37
CA THR A 501 -36.32 -10.30 -12.91
C THR A 501 -37.57 -9.50 -12.54
N ILE A 502 -37.77 -9.28 -11.25
CA ILE A 502 -38.86 -8.42 -10.77
C ILE A 502 -38.55 -6.92 -10.98
N TRP A 503 -37.29 -6.57 -11.22
CA TRP A 503 -36.81 -5.20 -11.43
C TRP A 503 -36.69 -4.88 -12.91
N GLY A 504 -36.28 -5.85 -13.72
CA GLY A 504 -36.26 -5.73 -15.16
C GLY A 504 -35.74 -6.98 -15.84
N ARG A 505 -34.52 -6.92 -16.39
CA ARG A 505 -33.80 -8.05 -16.97
C ARG A 505 -32.32 -8.03 -16.60
N VAL A 506 -31.75 -9.22 -16.48
CA VAL A 506 -30.32 -9.42 -16.24
C VAL A 506 -29.72 -10.29 -17.32
N THR A 507 -28.42 -10.17 -17.56
CA THR A 507 -27.69 -11.06 -18.46
C THR A 507 -27.53 -12.46 -17.84
N ASN A 508 -27.53 -13.49 -18.70
CA ASN A 508 -27.13 -14.85 -18.31
C ASN A 508 -25.66 -15.13 -18.64
N GLU A 509 -24.95 -14.18 -19.24
CA GLU A 509 -23.54 -14.34 -19.53
C GLU A 509 -22.69 -14.33 -18.26
N GLN A 510 -21.51 -14.93 -18.32
CA GLN A 510 -20.55 -14.85 -17.24
C GLN A 510 -19.79 -13.53 -17.35
N PHE A 511 -19.66 -12.80 -16.25
CA PHE A 511 -18.81 -11.62 -16.20
C PHE A 511 -17.34 -12.01 -16.46
N LEU A 512 -16.74 -11.43 -17.51
CA LEU A 512 -15.35 -11.68 -17.89
C LEU A 512 -14.47 -10.45 -17.66
N THR A 513 -14.90 -9.30 -18.16
CA THR A 513 -14.16 -8.03 -18.11
C THR A 513 -15.13 -6.88 -17.95
N ASP A 514 -14.72 -5.85 -17.20
CA ASP A 514 -15.48 -4.61 -17.03
C ASP A 514 -15.31 -3.68 -18.23
N ALA A 515 -15.91 -4.06 -19.36
CA ALA A 515 -15.88 -3.27 -20.58
C ALA A 515 -17.10 -3.59 -21.44
N PHE A 516 -17.76 -2.55 -21.92
CA PHE A 516 -18.83 -2.65 -22.90
C PHE A 516 -18.34 -3.14 -24.26
N ASN A 517 -19.26 -3.69 -25.04
CA ASN A 517 -18.97 -4.21 -26.36
C ASN A 517 -18.64 -3.06 -27.34
N ALA A 518 -17.67 -3.28 -28.23
CA ALA A 518 -17.26 -2.31 -29.23
C ALA A 518 -18.13 -2.29 -30.51
N THR A 519 -19.15 -3.15 -30.59
CA THR A 519 -20.10 -3.20 -31.71
C THR A 519 -20.90 -1.90 -31.78
N ALA A 520 -21.09 -1.36 -32.98
CA ALA A 520 -21.85 -0.12 -33.17
C ALA A 520 -23.27 -0.22 -32.59
N GLY A 521 -23.63 0.72 -31.73
CA GLY A 521 -24.93 0.76 -31.06
C GLY A 521 -25.05 -0.16 -29.84
N ALA A 522 -24.00 -0.89 -29.46
CA ALA A 522 -24.01 -1.71 -28.24
C ALA A 522 -24.08 -0.85 -26.98
N ARG A 523 -23.42 0.31 -26.94
CA ARG A 523 -23.46 1.20 -25.77
C ARG A 523 -24.88 1.62 -25.43
N ALA A 524 -25.64 2.08 -26.41
CA ALA A 524 -27.03 2.50 -26.21
C ALA A 524 -27.98 1.37 -25.76
N SER A 525 -27.62 0.09 -25.94
CA SER A 525 -28.41 -1.05 -25.46
C SER A 525 -27.89 -1.67 -24.16
N GLN A 526 -26.69 -1.28 -23.73
CA GLN A 526 -26.00 -1.83 -22.56
C GLN A 526 -25.94 -0.82 -21.41
N ASP A 527 -25.68 0.46 -21.68
CA ASP A 527 -25.65 1.57 -20.72
C ASP A 527 -27.08 2.05 -20.41
N VAL A 528 -27.82 1.21 -19.67
CA VAL A 528 -29.28 1.27 -19.48
C VAL A 528 -29.69 0.96 -18.03
N GLY A 529 -28.79 1.17 -17.07
CA GLY A 529 -29.10 0.96 -15.67
C GLY A 529 -28.96 -0.48 -15.17
N LEU A 530 -29.13 -0.62 -13.85
CA LEU A 530 -29.09 -1.92 -13.16
C LEU A 530 -30.31 -2.80 -13.45
N ASP A 531 -31.43 -2.20 -13.87
CA ASP A 531 -32.64 -2.94 -14.24
C ASP A 531 -32.58 -3.51 -15.67
N GLY A 532 -31.62 -3.02 -16.47
CA GLY A 532 -31.31 -3.50 -17.80
C GLY A 532 -32.24 -3.00 -18.90
N PHE A 533 -33.03 -1.96 -18.67
CA PHE A 533 -34.00 -1.41 -19.63
C PHE A 533 -33.72 0.06 -19.91
N SER A 534 -33.79 0.47 -21.18
CA SER A 534 -33.79 1.90 -21.52
C SER A 534 -35.20 2.47 -21.39
N GLY A 535 -35.35 3.75 -21.05
CA GLY A 535 -36.63 4.39 -20.67
C GLY A 535 -37.94 3.93 -21.36
N ALA A 536 -37.99 3.69 -22.68
CA ALA A 536 -39.22 3.17 -23.33
C ALA A 536 -39.57 1.72 -22.92
N ASP A 537 -38.55 0.86 -22.79
CA ASP A 537 -38.72 -0.51 -22.30
C ASP A 537 -39.08 -0.51 -20.81
N GLU A 538 -38.53 0.44 -20.04
CA GLU A 538 -38.89 0.63 -18.63
C GLU A 538 -40.37 1.00 -18.47
N GLN A 539 -40.89 1.94 -19.28
CA GLN A 539 -42.31 2.32 -19.24
C GLN A 539 -43.21 1.14 -19.58
N ALA A 540 -42.82 0.34 -20.59
CA ALA A 540 -43.55 -0.86 -20.98
C ALA A 540 -43.52 -1.93 -19.86
N PHE A 541 -42.36 -2.14 -19.23
CA PHE A 541 -42.21 -3.04 -18.10
C PHE A 541 -43.02 -2.56 -16.89
N ALA A 542 -42.94 -1.28 -16.57
CA ALA A 542 -43.69 -0.65 -15.49
C ALA A 542 -45.19 -0.83 -15.69
N ALA A 543 -45.69 -0.61 -16.91
CA ALA A 543 -47.11 -0.79 -17.25
C ALA A 543 -47.59 -2.24 -17.06
N ALA A 544 -46.70 -3.21 -17.30
CA ALA A 544 -47.04 -4.62 -17.23
C ALA A 544 -46.83 -5.23 -15.84
N ARG A 545 -45.83 -4.76 -15.07
CA ARG A 545 -45.28 -5.48 -13.91
C ARG A 545 -45.13 -4.66 -12.64
N ILE A 546 -45.05 -3.33 -12.74
CA ILE A 546 -44.86 -2.45 -11.57
C ILE A 546 -46.20 -1.85 -11.14
N PRO A 547 -46.67 -2.11 -9.90
CA PRO A 547 -47.88 -1.47 -9.40
C PRO A 547 -47.67 0.02 -9.16
N GLY A 548 -48.63 0.85 -9.60
CA GLY A 548 -48.63 2.30 -9.34
C GLY A 548 -48.56 3.14 -10.63
N PRO A 549 -48.30 4.44 -10.51
CA PRO A 549 -48.29 5.37 -11.65
C PRO A 549 -47.00 5.34 -12.50
N PHE A 550 -46.08 4.42 -12.25
CA PHE A 550 -44.72 4.45 -12.80
C PHE A 550 -44.64 4.44 -14.32
N SER A 551 -45.57 3.76 -15.01
CA SER A 551 -45.61 3.75 -16.48
C SER A 551 -45.95 5.10 -17.11
N THR A 552 -46.40 6.08 -16.32
CA THR A 552 -46.70 7.44 -16.79
C THR A 552 -45.51 8.39 -16.63
N PHE A 553 -44.47 7.97 -15.92
CA PHE A 553 -43.28 8.78 -15.68
C PHE A 553 -42.29 8.63 -16.84
N PRO A 554 -41.60 9.72 -17.23
CA PRO A 554 -40.54 9.66 -18.25
C PRO A 554 -39.43 8.67 -17.89
N ASP A 555 -39.08 8.61 -16.60
CA ASP A 555 -38.06 7.75 -16.01
C ASP A 555 -38.70 6.95 -14.84
N PRO A 556 -39.28 5.77 -15.12
CA PRO A 556 -39.85 4.91 -14.10
C PRO A 556 -38.85 4.48 -13.02
N SER A 557 -37.61 4.14 -13.37
CA SER A 557 -36.60 3.64 -12.42
C SER A 557 -35.94 4.74 -11.60
N GLY A 558 -35.86 5.96 -12.10
CA GLY A 558 -35.23 7.10 -11.42
C GLY A 558 -33.70 7.12 -11.53
N ASP A 559 -33.14 6.47 -12.55
CA ASP A 559 -31.71 6.19 -12.73
C ASP A 559 -31.11 6.81 -14.01
N ASP A 560 -31.81 7.75 -14.66
CA ASP A 560 -31.28 8.58 -15.74
C ASP A 560 -30.07 9.40 -15.27
N PHE A 561 -28.92 9.26 -15.93
CA PHE A 561 -27.74 10.11 -15.70
C PHE A 561 -27.87 11.47 -16.39
N ARG A 562 -27.40 12.52 -15.70
CA ARG A 562 -27.16 13.82 -16.34
C ARG A 562 -25.84 14.43 -15.89
N HIS A 563 -24.98 14.73 -16.86
CA HIS A 563 -23.69 15.35 -16.61
C HIS A 563 -23.84 16.77 -16.03
N HIS A 564 -23.02 17.17 -15.07
CA HIS A 564 -23.14 18.49 -14.40
C HIS A 564 -22.93 19.70 -15.34
N LEU A 565 -22.38 19.47 -16.54
CA LEU A 565 -22.22 20.47 -17.61
C LEU A 565 -23.31 20.41 -18.68
N ASP A 566 -24.37 19.62 -18.48
CA ASP A 566 -25.45 19.50 -19.44
C ASP A 566 -26.05 20.88 -19.79
N PRO A 567 -26.21 21.22 -21.09
CA PRO A 567 -26.76 22.51 -21.51
C PRO A 567 -28.14 22.83 -20.94
N ALA A 568 -28.96 21.83 -20.62
CA ALA A 568 -30.27 22.01 -20.00
C ALA A 568 -30.17 22.73 -18.66
N TYR A 569 -29.12 22.49 -17.87
CA TYR A 569 -28.90 23.19 -16.61
C TYR A 569 -28.61 24.67 -16.80
N SER A 570 -27.85 25.03 -17.84
CA SER A 570 -27.61 26.43 -18.18
C SER A 570 -28.88 27.13 -18.68
N THR A 571 -29.72 26.43 -19.46
CA THR A 571 -30.99 26.94 -19.98
C THR A 571 -32.01 27.19 -18.87
N ASN A 572 -32.05 26.30 -17.88
CA ASN A 572 -32.96 26.39 -16.73
C ASN A 572 -32.39 27.17 -15.54
N ASN A 573 -31.21 27.78 -15.69
CA ASN A 573 -30.50 28.51 -14.63
C ASN A 573 -30.29 27.67 -13.34
N THR A 574 -30.08 26.36 -13.50
CA THR A 574 -29.84 25.43 -12.40
C THR A 574 -28.47 25.68 -11.77
N GLN A 575 -28.44 25.81 -10.45
CA GLN A 575 -27.24 26.03 -9.66
C GLN A 575 -26.55 24.71 -9.28
N LEU A 576 -25.43 24.82 -8.56
CA LEU A 576 -24.46 23.73 -8.43
C LEU A 576 -25.02 22.45 -7.78
N LEU A 577 -25.77 22.55 -6.68
CA LEU A 577 -26.40 21.37 -6.05
C LEU A 577 -27.37 20.65 -6.99
N GLY A 578 -28.14 21.40 -7.80
CA GLY A 578 -29.07 20.82 -8.77
C GLY A 578 -28.38 20.15 -9.96
N ARG A 579 -27.18 20.62 -10.34
CA ARG A 579 -26.40 20.07 -11.46
C ARG A 579 -25.78 18.70 -11.14
N TYR A 580 -25.47 18.44 -9.88
CA TYR A 580 -24.88 17.17 -9.45
C TYR A 580 -25.93 16.16 -8.98
N LYS A 581 -27.21 16.53 -8.95
CA LYS A 581 -28.26 15.70 -8.34
C LYS A 581 -28.45 14.35 -9.04
N ASP A 582 -28.25 14.30 -10.36
CA ASP A 582 -28.42 13.10 -11.19
C ASP A 582 -27.09 12.65 -11.83
N TYR A 583 -25.96 13.05 -11.24
CA TYR A 583 -24.63 12.79 -11.78
C TYR A 583 -24.09 11.39 -11.45
N ASP A 584 -24.69 10.72 -10.49
CA ASP A 584 -24.30 9.41 -9.95
C ASP A 584 -25.26 8.28 -10.35
N ASN A 585 -26.20 8.60 -11.23
CA ASN A 585 -27.18 7.71 -11.82
C ASN A 585 -26.55 6.81 -12.92
N TYR A 586 -27.27 5.78 -13.35
CA TYR A 586 -26.70 4.67 -14.14
C TYR A 586 -26.97 4.79 -15.64
N GLU A 587 -28.22 4.97 -16.08
CA GLU A 587 -28.57 5.00 -17.50
C GLU A 587 -27.90 6.19 -18.22
N GLY A 588 -27.01 5.89 -19.16
CA GLY A 588 -26.37 6.90 -20.01
C GLY A 588 -25.14 7.57 -19.37
N ASN A 589 -24.56 6.97 -18.33
CA ASN A 589 -23.38 7.51 -17.66
C ASN A 589 -22.05 7.23 -18.40
N SER A 590 -22.08 6.37 -19.42
CA SER A 590 -20.91 5.91 -20.17
C SER A 590 -21.09 6.02 -21.70
N PRO A 591 -21.45 7.21 -22.24
CA PRO A 591 -21.74 7.37 -23.66
C PRO A 591 -20.48 7.25 -24.54
N GLU A 592 -20.67 6.93 -25.83
CA GLU A 592 -19.57 6.83 -26.79
C GLU A 592 -18.86 8.18 -26.97
N ASN A 593 -17.52 8.18 -26.89
CA ASN A 593 -16.65 9.36 -27.10
C ASN A 593 -16.84 10.50 -26.08
N SER A 594 -17.16 10.17 -24.83
CA SER A 594 -17.27 11.13 -23.70
C SER A 594 -15.94 11.76 -23.27
#